data_AF-A0A428RRH1-F1
#
_entry.id   AF-A0A428RRH1-F1
#
_cell.length_a   1.000
_cell.length_b   1.000
_cell.length_c   1.000
_cell.angle_alpha   90.00
_cell.angle_beta   90.00
_cell.angle_gamma   90.00
#
_symmetry.space_group_name_H-M   'P 1'
#
loop_
_entity.id
_entity.type
_entity.pdbx_description
1 polymer ?
#
loop_
_entity_poly.entity_id
_entity_poly.type
_entity_poly.pdbx_seq_one_letter_code
_entity_poly.pdbx_strand_id
1 'polypeptide(L)'
;MEILLPARQQYHESYDESMTGWSLDDFPLAITVAYESTPSEDRALRDLAVETSRKHIDRLLGHDGFRELLRKTPDFLADLIPFLSGKTSTNTPRYECPSCQHQFRGEFSGRNYYCPNCAHRLSNWTTYRIGD
;
A
#
# COMPACT_ATOMS: atom_id res chain seq x y z
N MET A 1 9.67 -6.78 41.84
CA MET A 1 8.36 -6.79 41.16
C MET A 1 8.39 -6.04 39.81
N GLU A 2 9.53 -5.99 39.10
CA GLU A 2 9.70 -5.13 37.90
C GLU A 2 9.84 -5.89 36.57
N ILE A 3 9.81 -7.23 36.56
CA ILE A 3 9.99 -8.02 35.33
C ILE A 3 8.64 -8.31 34.63
N LEU A 4 7.51 -8.07 35.29
CA LEU A 4 6.16 -8.42 34.78
C LEU A 4 5.49 -7.30 33.96
N LEU A 5 5.93 -6.05 34.09
CA LEU A 5 5.35 -4.92 33.33
C LEU A 5 5.63 -5.00 31.82
N PRO A 6 6.86 -5.32 31.36
CA PRO A 6 7.13 -5.50 29.93
C PRO A 6 6.37 -6.68 29.35
N ALA A 7 6.32 -7.80 30.08
CA ALA A 7 5.58 -8.98 29.65
C ALA A 7 4.08 -8.69 29.52
N ARG A 8 3.45 -8.04 30.51
CA ARG A 8 2.02 -7.70 30.48
C ARG A 8 1.67 -6.74 29.34
N GLN A 9 2.54 -5.79 29.03
CA GLN A 9 2.37 -4.87 27.92
C GLN A 9 2.50 -5.60 26.58
N GLN A 10 3.53 -6.43 26.42
CA GLN A 10 3.74 -7.24 25.22
C GLN A 10 2.61 -8.27 25.00
N TYR A 11 2.09 -8.86 26.08
CA TYR A 11 0.90 -9.70 26.03
C TYR A 11 -0.31 -8.89 25.56
N HIS A 12 -0.57 -7.71 26.11
CA HIS A 12 -1.71 -6.88 25.71
C HIS A 12 -1.62 -6.43 24.25
N GLU A 13 -0.44 -6.04 23.78
CA GLU A 13 -0.19 -5.66 22.38
C GLU A 13 -0.35 -6.86 21.43
N SER A 14 0.16 -8.04 21.79
CA SER A 14 -0.03 -9.27 21.01
C SER A 14 -1.49 -9.76 20.99
N TYR A 15 -2.23 -9.49 22.07
CA TYR A 15 -3.63 -9.90 22.23
C TYR A 15 -4.57 -8.95 21.47
N ASP A 16 -4.26 -7.65 21.43
CA ASP A 16 -5.03 -6.65 20.67
C ASP A 16 -4.78 -6.77 19.16
N GLU A 17 -3.54 -7.06 18.73
CA GLU A 17 -3.22 -7.37 17.32
C GLU A 17 -3.97 -8.63 16.82
N SER A 18 -4.19 -9.63 17.67
CA SER A 18 -4.90 -10.87 17.31
C SER A 18 -6.42 -10.80 17.42
N MET A 19 -6.97 -9.88 18.23
CA MET A 19 -8.43 -9.67 18.34
C MET A 19 -9.07 -9.15 17.05
N THR A 20 -8.30 -8.52 16.17
CA THR A 20 -8.82 -7.99 14.90
C THR A 20 -8.94 -9.05 13.81
N GLY A 21 -8.63 -10.32 14.12
CA GLY A 21 -8.93 -11.50 13.29
C GLY A 21 -8.16 -11.60 11.97
N TRP A 22 -7.47 -10.54 11.54
CA TRP A 22 -6.74 -10.49 10.27
C TRP A 22 -5.52 -11.42 10.24
N SER A 23 -4.96 -11.74 11.41
CA SER A 23 -3.81 -12.62 11.55
C SER A 23 -4.19 -14.10 11.60
N LEU A 24 -5.50 -14.42 11.59
CA LEU A 24 -6.00 -15.79 11.53
C LEU A 24 -6.01 -16.26 10.07
N ASP A 25 -5.78 -17.56 9.86
CA ASP A 25 -5.77 -18.18 8.53
C ASP A 25 -7.11 -18.04 7.78
N ASP A 26 -8.20 -17.75 8.50
CA ASP A 26 -9.55 -17.60 7.96
C ASP A 26 -9.84 -16.19 7.40
N PHE A 27 -8.94 -15.22 7.62
CA PHE A 27 -9.17 -13.85 7.15
C PHE A 27 -9.40 -13.76 5.63
N PRO A 28 -8.62 -14.43 4.76
CA PRO A 28 -8.88 -14.43 3.31
C PRO A 28 -10.25 -15.03 2.94
N LEU A 29 -10.70 -16.05 3.69
CA LEU A 29 -12.01 -16.65 3.50
C LEU A 29 -13.12 -15.68 3.89
N ALA A 30 -12.97 -14.97 5.02
CA ALA A 30 -13.93 -13.96 5.46
C ALA A 30 -14.10 -12.82 4.44
N ILE A 31 -13.01 -12.38 3.81
CA ILE A 31 -13.08 -11.36 2.74
C ILE A 31 -13.84 -11.92 1.52
N THR A 32 -13.55 -13.15 1.13
CA THR A 32 -14.25 -13.81 0.00
C THR A 32 -15.75 -13.85 0.26
N VAL A 33 -16.15 -14.33 1.44
CA VAL A 33 -17.57 -14.37 1.85
C VAL A 33 -18.18 -12.97 1.86
N ALA A 34 -17.49 -11.95 2.37
CA ALA A 34 -17.99 -10.59 2.35
C ALA A 34 -18.27 -10.11 0.92
N TYR A 35 -17.36 -10.33 -0.03
CA TYR A 35 -17.55 -9.90 -1.42
C TYR A 35 -18.56 -10.74 -2.21
N GLU A 36 -18.77 -12.00 -1.84
CA GLU A 36 -19.78 -12.86 -2.49
C GLU A 36 -21.20 -12.68 -1.93
N SER A 37 -21.33 -12.36 -0.64
CA SER A 37 -22.63 -12.32 0.06
C SER A 37 -23.23 -10.93 0.23
N THR A 38 -22.43 -9.87 0.13
CA THR A 38 -22.93 -8.49 0.23
C THR A 38 -23.12 -7.88 -1.16
N PRO A 39 -24.26 -7.24 -1.46
CA PRO A 39 -24.41 -6.42 -2.66
C PRO A 39 -23.45 -5.22 -2.66
N SER A 40 -23.22 -4.61 -3.84
CA SER A 40 -22.36 -3.43 -3.97
C SER A 40 -22.84 -2.21 -3.18
N GLU A 41 -24.11 -2.19 -2.78
CA GLU A 41 -24.74 -1.12 -2.01
C GLU A 41 -24.50 -1.27 -0.50
N ASP A 42 -24.22 -2.49 -0.03
CA ASP A 42 -23.92 -2.79 1.38
C ASP A 42 -22.41 -2.95 1.58
N ARG A 43 -21.74 -1.80 1.69
CA ARG A 43 -20.28 -1.70 1.64
C ARG A 43 -19.59 -1.85 2.99
N ALA A 44 -20.31 -1.86 4.10
CA ALA A 44 -19.70 -1.76 5.44
C ALA A 44 -18.65 -2.86 5.70
N LEU A 45 -18.95 -4.10 5.33
CA LEU A 45 -18.02 -5.23 5.49
C LEU A 45 -16.86 -5.18 4.48
N ARG A 46 -17.14 -4.77 3.24
CA ARG A 46 -16.11 -4.62 2.19
C ARG A 46 -15.12 -3.52 2.56
N ASP A 47 -15.60 -2.40 3.05
CA ASP A 47 -14.78 -1.26 3.47
C ASP A 47 -13.94 -1.64 4.71
N LEU A 48 -14.50 -2.38 5.67
CA LEU A 48 -13.75 -2.91 6.81
C LEU A 48 -12.66 -3.89 6.38
N ALA A 49 -12.96 -4.80 5.45
CA ALA A 49 -12.00 -5.74 4.87
C ALA A 49 -10.83 -5.01 4.18
N VAL A 50 -11.12 -3.98 3.40
CA VAL A 50 -10.13 -3.17 2.69
C VAL A 50 -9.26 -2.38 3.68
N GLU A 51 -9.88 -1.70 4.65
CA GLU A 51 -9.16 -0.91 5.66
C GLU A 51 -8.24 -1.78 6.53
N THR A 52 -8.73 -2.95 6.93
CA THR A 52 -7.95 -3.93 7.71
C THR A 52 -6.78 -4.47 6.87
N SER A 53 -7.06 -4.86 5.63
CA SER A 53 -6.03 -5.38 4.71
C SER A 53 -4.95 -4.35 4.42
N ARG A 54 -5.33 -3.08 4.25
CA ARG A 54 -4.39 -1.98 4.04
C ARG A 54 -3.44 -1.80 5.23
N LYS A 55 -3.97 -1.82 6.46
CA LYS A 55 -3.16 -1.65 7.69
C LYS A 55 -2.12 -2.73 7.89
N HIS A 56 -2.40 -3.94 7.43
CA HIS A 56 -1.55 -5.12 7.66
C HIS A 56 -0.95 -5.69 6.37
N ILE A 57 -0.93 -4.90 5.28
CA ILE A 57 -0.63 -5.39 3.93
C ILE A 57 0.74 -6.08 3.85
N ASP A 58 1.77 -5.53 4.49
CA ASP A 58 3.13 -6.09 4.46
C ASP A 58 3.19 -7.51 5.05
N ARG A 59 2.40 -7.76 6.11
CA ARG A 59 2.32 -9.08 6.75
C ARG A 59 1.43 -10.02 5.92
N LEU A 60 0.29 -9.52 5.44
CA LEU A 60 -0.68 -10.29 4.66
C LEU A 60 -0.11 -10.78 3.32
N LEU A 61 0.75 -9.98 2.66
CA LEU A 61 1.43 -10.39 1.42
C LEU A 61 2.38 -11.58 1.61
N GLY A 62 2.79 -11.87 2.84
CA GLY A 62 3.57 -13.06 3.19
C GLY A 62 2.72 -14.35 3.29
N HIS A 63 1.39 -14.26 3.28
CA HIS A 63 0.49 -15.39 3.40
C HIS A 63 -0.06 -15.83 2.04
N ASP A 64 0.14 -17.09 1.68
CA ASP A 64 -0.28 -17.61 0.37
C ASP A 64 -1.80 -17.58 0.19
N GLY A 65 -2.58 -17.76 1.26
CA GLY A 65 -4.04 -17.66 1.22
C GLY A 65 -4.51 -16.26 0.84
N PHE A 66 -3.86 -15.22 1.38
CA PHE A 66 -4.15 -13.84 0.99
C PHE A 66 -3.75 -13.55 -0.45
N ARG A 67 -2.62 -14.07 -0.93
CA ARG A 67 -2.21 -13.92 -2.34
C ARG A 67 -3.17 -14.61 -3.29
N GLU A 68 -3.70 -15.77 -2.92
CA GLU A 68 -4.75 -16.46 -3.67
C GLU A 68 -6.06 -15.67 -3.71
N LEU A 69 -6.47 -15.06 -2.59
CA LEU A 69 -7.60 -14.15 -2.54
C LEU A 69 -7.45 -13.00 -3.56
N LEU A 70 -6.28 -12.33 -3.59
CA LEU A 70 -6.04 -11.23 -4.53
C LEU A 70 -6.17 -11.66 -6.00
N ARG A 71 -5.89 -12.93 -6.33
CA ARG A 71 -6.05 -13.48 -7.68
C ARG A 71 -7.49 -13.82 -8.02
N LYS A 72 -8.29 -14.23 -7.04
CA LYS A 72 -9.64 -14.79 -7.25
C LYS A 72 -10.76 -13.79 -7.06
N THR A 73 -10.52 -12.72 -6.30
CA THR A 73 -11.53 -11.72 -5.95
C THR A 73 -11.14 -10.35 -6.53
N PRO A 74 -11.34 -10.12 -7.84
CA PRO A 74 -10.90 -8.90 -8.52
C PRO A 74 -11.58 -7.64 -7.97
N ASP A 75 -12.83 -7.72 -7.51
CA ASP A 75 -13.55 -6.59 -6.92
C ASP A 75 -12.88 -6.11 -5.62
N PHE A 76 -12.45 -7.04 -4.78
CA PHE A 76 -11.69 -6.72 -3.57
C PHE A 76 -10.35 -6.07 -3.92
N LEU A 77 -9.63 -6.63 -4.90
CA LEU A 77 -8.37 -6.04 -5.35
C LEU A 77 -8.59 -4.63 -5.93
N ALA A 78 -9.66 -4.42 -6.70
CA ALA A 78 -10.01 -3.12 -7.28
C ALA A 78 -10.32 -2.07 -6.20
N ASP A 79 -10.99 -2.47 -5.11
CA ASP A 79 -11.22 -1.59 -3.96
C ASP A 79 -9.95 -1.34 -3.12
N LEU A 80 -9.02 -2.31 -3.07
CA LEU A 80 -7.78 -2.22 -2.29
C LEU A 80 -6.69 -1.39 -3.00
N ILE A 81 -6.55 -1.51 -4.32
CA ILE A 81 -5.51 -0.84 -5.13
C ILE A 81 -5.41 0.67 -4.89
N PRO A 82 -6.50 1.46 -4.79
CA PRO A 82 -6.42 2.90 -4.51
C PRO A 82 -5.68 3.24 -3.21
N PHE A 83 -5.67 2.33 -2.24
CA PHE A 83 -5.00 2.50 -0.96
C PHE A 83 -3.54 2.04 -0.96
N LEU A 84 -3.22 1.06 -1.81
CA LEU A 84 -1.85 0.53 -2.00
C LEU A 84 -1.04 1.34 -3.00
N SER A 85 -1.72 1.86 -4.01
CA SER A 85 -1.23 2.92 -4.87
C SER A 85 -1.24 4.17 -4.01
N GLY A 86 -0.39 4.20 -2.99
CA GLY A 86 -0.25 5.31 -2.05
C GLY A 86 -0.23 6.53 -2.91
N LYS A 87 -1.35 7.29 -2.86
CA LYS A 87 -1.77 8.32 -3.83
C LYS A 87 -0.59 8.66 -4.69
N THR A 88 -0.56 8.31 -5.98
CA THR A 88 0.46 8.82 -6.92
C THR A 88 0.70 10.26 -6.50
N SER A 89 1.81 10.49 -5.80
CA SER A 89 1.79 11.61 -4.86
C SER A 89 1.61 12.81 -5.76
N THR A 90 0.55 13.58 -5.55
CA THR A 90 0.48 14.91 -6.17
C THR A 90 1.75 15.68 -5.80
N ASN A 91 2.43 15.27 -4.72
CA ASN A 91 3.73 15.73 -4.30
C ASN A 91 4.95 15.12 -5.01
N THR A 92 4.82 14.08 -5.86
CA THR A 92 5.96 13.61 -6.65
C THR A 92 6.31 14.69 -7.65
N PRO A 93 7.48 15.35 -7.52
CA PRO A 93 7.80 16.51 -8.31
C PRO A 93 7.79 16.20 -9.81
N ARG A 94 7.30 17.15 -10.61
CA ARG A 94 7.45 17.13 -12.07
C ARG A 94 8.76 17.77 -12.45
N TYR A 95 9.36 17.26 -13.51
CA TYR A 95 10.60 17.76 -14.08
C TYR A 95 10.49 17.88 -15.58
N GLU A 96 11.20 18.83 -16.15
CA GLU A 96 11.37 18.97 -17.60
C GLU A 96 12.82 18.71 -17.98
N CYS A 97 13.06 17.81 -18.94
CA CYS A 97 14.42 17.54 -19.39
C CYS A 97 14.97 18.69 -20.25
N PRO A 98 16.12 19.31 -19.92
CA PRO A 98 16.68 20.39 -20.72
C PRO A 98 17.18 19.94 -22.11
N SER A 99 17.43 18.63 -22.30
CA SER A 99 17.94 18.08 -23.56
C SER A 99 16.84 17.73 -24.56
N CYS A 100 15.65 17.35 -24.09
CA CYS A 100 14.57 16.86 -24.98
C CYS A 100 13.18 17.40 -24.63
N GLN A 101 13.08 18.30 -23.64
CA GLN A 101 11.86 18.92 -23.15
C GLN A 101 10.79 17.93 -22.64
N HIS A 102 11.13 16.64 -22.51
CA HIS A 102 10.22 15.64 -21.99
C HIS A 102 9.92 15.89 -20.52
N GLN A 103 8.64 15.94 -20.18
CA GLN A 103 8.17 16.12 -18.81
C GLN A 103 7.83 14.79 -18.16
N PHE A 104 8.30 14.58 -16.94
CA PHE A 104 8.07 13.33 -16.22
C PHE A 104 8.07 13.57 -14.70
N ARG A 105 7.52 12.60 -13.96
CA ARG A 105 7.53 12.60 -12.49
C ARG A 105 8.60 11.65 -11.99
N GLY A 106 9.26 12.02 -10.90
CA GLY A 106 10.27 11.18 -10.28
C GLY A 106 10.67 11.69 -8.91
N GLU A 107 11.36 10.85 -8.15
CA GLU A 107 12.03 11.24 -6.91
C GLU A 107 13.53 11.10 -7.10
N PHE A 108 14.26 12.19 -6.88
CA PHE A 108 15.70 12.23 -7.07
C PHE A 108 16.40 12.46 -5.73
N SER A 109 16.96 11.39 -5.17
CA SER A 109 17.68 11.35 -3.88
C SER A 109 19.18 11.03 -4.03
N GLY A 110 19.64 10.72 -5.24
CA GLY A 110 21.00 10.29 -5.59
C GLY A 110 21.77 11.27 -6.47
N ARG A 111 22.99 10.87 -6.87
CA ARG A 111 23.97 11.77 -7.52
C ARG A 111 23.75 11.99 -9.01
N ASN A 112 23.17 11.03 -9.74
CA ASN A 112 22.99 11.12 -11.19
C ASN A 112 21.76 10.32 -11.61
N TYR A 113 20.88 10.94 -12.37
CA TYR A 113 19.71 10.28 -12.95
C TYR A 113 19.62 10.57 -14.44
N TYR A 114 18.93 9.67 -15.14
CA TYR A 114 18.74 9.73 -16.58
C TYR A 114 17.32 10.18 -16.91
N CYS A 115 17.19 11.01 -17.94
CA CYS A 115 15.90 11.27 -18.55
C CYS A 115 15.32 9.96 -19.11
N PRO A 116 14.08 9.60 -18.81
CA PRO A 116 13.48 8.35 -19.29
C PRO A 116 13.24 8.33 -20.80
N ASN A 117 13.23 9.50 -21.46
CA ASN A 117 12.99 9.60 -22.90
C ASN A 117 14.28 9.62 -23.73
N CYS A 118 15.27 10.44 -23.36
CA CYS A 118 16.48 10.64 -24.17
C CYS A 118 17.77 10.13 -23.51
N ALA A 119 17.68 9.52 -22.32
CA ALA A 119 18.83 9.08 -21.53
C ALA A 119 19.84 10.19 -21.20
N HIS A 120 19.46 11.47 -21.30
CA HIS A 120 20.31 12.56 -20.87
C HIS A 120 20.55 12.50 -19.35
N ARG A 121 21.81 12.57 -18.93
CA ARG A 121 22.23 12.38 -17.54
C ARG A 121 22.45 13.72 -16.86
N LEU A 122 21.82 13.92 -15.70
CA LEU A 122 22.02 15.10 -14.86
C LEU A 122 22.15 14.69 -13.39
N SER A 123 22.94 15.48 -12.66
CA SER A 123 23.09 15.38 -11.21
C SER A 123 22.19 16.35 -10.44
N ASN A 124 21.73 17.42 -11.10
CA ASN A 124 21.01 18.54 -10.50
C ASN A 124 19.56 18.64 -11.02
N TRP A 125 18.85 17.52 -11.09
CA TRP A 125 17.45 17.49 -11.56
C TRP A 125 16.53 18.43 -10.78
N THR A 126 16.82 18.72 -9.51
CA THR A 126 16.07 19.66 -8.67
C THR A 126 15.94 21.07 -9.28
N THR A 127 16.91 21.52 -10.08
CA THR A 127 16.86 22.83 -10.79
C THR A 127 15.83 22.84 -11.91
N TYR A 128 15.50 21.68 -12.47
CA TYR A 128 14.56 21.51 -13.59
C TYR A 128 13.18 21.07 -13.11
N ARG A 129 12.89 21.23 -11.82
CA ARG A 129 11.56 21.01 -11.25
C ARG A 129 10.61 22.07 -11.79
N ILE A 130 9.45 21.63 -12.28
CA ILE A 130 8.37 22.52 -12.69
C ILE A 130 7.28 22.52 -11.60
N GLY A 131 6.63 23.67 -11.41
CA GLY A 131 5.45 23.78 -10.55
C GLY A 131 4.27 23.00 -11.12
N ASP A 132 3.32 22.62 -10.27
CA ASP A 132 2.04 22.06 -10.74
C ASP A 132 1.18 23.13 -11.42
#